data_AF-A0A2W4P6Q7-F1
#
_entry.id   AF-A0A2W4P6Q7-F1
#
_cell.length_a   1.000
_cell.length_b   1.000
_cell.length_c   1.000
_cell.angle_alpha   90.00
_cell.angle_beta   90.00
_cell.angle_gamma   90.00
#
_symmetry.space_group_name_H-M   'P 1'
#
loop_
_entity.id
_entity.type
_entity.pdbx_description
1 polymer ?
#
loop_
_entity_poly.entity_id
_entity_poly.type
_entity_poly.pdbx_seq_one_letter_code
_entity_poly.pdbx_strand_id
1 'polypeptide(L)'
;MEIRQVGMTGRSFKAVGPQRPVRMVVVHSTAARGPGDFNYLRRGGSPDRPVSVHYYIAKDGTISQMVADTDEAWHAGQSTWKVDGKLVSPSCNPISVGIELENLNNGKDPYPEAQYQAVLWLTKQLVTKYNIPRSQVVRHLDIAPQRKTDPRGFPWERFMAELFAPDSAPPAPQPAPSLPPAPQPQPQPLPASQQLRKLLVDLAYRAAGSSHPAGWPLLKQAVTRATGMPIWSITPPPTGDGVGEDDDQRAVNVAGVMTIVEAYGRDLFFALQDKPEEVKQLSAEGPGPFRDALLGLLFQTADPQHGFRPNTAFHQLFLQRPTEIGVPLGPDKAISVGGKTYSLQHFAVDTLIWDGGRVIRLSELTRDMYGADPHTPEEKALRDAVLNDLYQTFTGRAFDRTALFCRYAIQHGVGAPRGKAELQVLEGQRLVAMPYALDVLYCRIPNDGNWKDVVVGSIPGLLAGGDEGMARLTTLLKEGDVDEPPPVLGGAPESAEDVLPGVVYEGGLLGEEVEPAES
;
A
#
# COMPACT_ATOMS: atom_id res chain seq x y z
N MET A 1 -13.92 -23.59 8.23
CA MET A 1 -13.23 -22.45 7.61
C MET A 1 -12.27 -22.98 6.56
N GLU A 2 -11.98 -22.20 5.52
CA GLU A 2 -11.08 -22.58 4.42
C GLU A 2 -9.73 -21.84 4.56
N ILE A 3 -8.63 -22.50 4.20
CA ILE A 3 -7.30 -21.91 4.16
C ILE A 3 -6.94 -21.65 2.69
N ARG A 4 -6.78 -20.38 2.32
CA ARG A 4 -6.35 -19.98 0.98
C ARG A 4 -4.85 -20.21 0.82
N GLN A 5 -4.45 -21.10 -0.08
CA GLN A 5 -3.04 -21.32 -0.41
C GLN A 5 -2.57 -20.21 -1.34
N VAL A 6 -1.84 -19.23 -0.78
CA VAL A 6 -1.36 -18.06 -1.55
C VAL A 6 0.12 -18.15 -1.88
N GLY A 7 0.91 -18.86 -1.06
CA GLY A 7 2.35 -19.00 -1.23
C GLY A 7 3.13 -17.69 -1.09
N MET A 8 4.45 -17.80 -0.92
CA MET A 8 5.37 -16.67 -0.97
C MET A 8 5.62 -16.23 -2.41
N THR A 9 5.80 -14.91 -2.64
CA THR A 9 6.31 -14.37 -3.90
C THR A 9 7.83 -14.17 -3.88
N GLY A 10 8.45 -14.14 -2.69
CA GLY A 10 9.91 -14.13 -2.49
C GLY A 10 10.47 -15.42 -1.89
N ARG A 11 11.79 -15.46 -1.66
CA ARG A 11 12.52 -16.64 -1.10
C ARG A 11 12.90 -16.48 0.38
N SER A 12 12.14 -15.71 1.16
CA SER A 12 12.44 -15.43 2.57
C SER A 12 11.93 -16.50 3.54
N PHE A 13 12.25 -17.77 3.27
CA PHE A 13 11.96 -18.90 4.15
C PHE A 13 12.96 -20.01 3.86
N LYS A 14 13.07 -20.99 4.74
CA LYS A 14 13.95 -22.15 4.54
C LYS A 14 13.11 -23.39 4.30
N ALA A 15 13.26 -23.99 3.11
CA ALA A 15 12.67 -25.28 2.82
C ALA A 15 13.30 -26.37 3.70
N VAL A 16 12.48 -27.14 4.40
CA VAL A 16 12.92 -28.24 5.28
C VAL A 16 12.21 -29.53 4.91
N GLY A 17 10.92 -29.47 4.59
CA GLY A 17 10.11 -30.63 4.24
C GLY A 17 9.55 -31.40 5.45
N PRO A 18 8.93 -32.57 5.21
CA PRO A 18 8.07 -33.26 6.20
C PRO A 18 8.71 -33.63 7.54
N GLN A 19 10.04 -33.60 7.63
CA GLN A 19 10.79 -33.93 8.86
C GLN A 19 10.89 -32.75 9.83
N ARG A 20 10.35 -31.57 9.50
CA ARG A 20 10.41 -30.39 10.38
C ARG A 20 9.71 -30.67 11.72
N PRO A 21 10.41 -30.53 12.86
CA PRO A 21 9.82 -30.82 14.17
C PRO A 21 9.01 -29.62 14.68
N VAL A 22 7.80 -29.44 14.15
CA VAL A 22 6.87 -28.42 14.65
C VAL A 22 6.45 -28.78 16.07
N ARG A 23 6.75 -27.89 17.02
CA ARG A 23 6.51 -28.06 18.47
C ARG A 23 5.79 -26.87 19.11
N MET A 24 5.65 -25.75 18.39
CA MET A 24 5.17 -24.49 18.94
C MET A 24 4.30 -23.72 17.94
N VAL A 25 3.34 -22.96 18.45
CA VAL A 25 2.65 -21.91 17.69
C VAL A 25 3.00 -20.55 18.31
N VAL A 26 3.38 -19.58 17.48
CA VAL A 26 3.59 -18.19 17.90
C VAL A 26 2.54 -17.33 17.23
N VAL A 27 1.77 -16.61 18.05
CA VAL A 27 0.76 -15.65 17.58
C VAL A 27 1.35 -14.25 17.58
N HIS A 28 1.14 -13.56 16.47
CA HIS A 28 1.67 -12.24 16.17
C HIS A 28 0.55 -11.25 15.82
N SER A 29 0.91 -9.98 15.73
CA SER A 29 0.13 -8.98 15.02
C SER A 29 1.02 -8.15 14.11
N THR A 30 0.45 -7.71 12.99
CA THR A 30 1.23 -7.18 11.86
C THR A 30 1.79 -5.78 12.09
N ALA A 31 1.33 -5.06 13.12
CA ALA A 31 1.64 -3.66 13.35
C ALA A 31 1.18 -2.73 12.21
N ALA A 32 0.30 -3.21 11.35
CA ALA A 32 -0.09 -2.58 10.09
C ALA A 32 -1.50 -3.02 9.68
N ARG A 33 -1.91 -2.68 8.45
CA ARG A 33 -3.23 -3.00 7.89
C ARG A 33 -3.12 -3.65 6.52
N GLY A 34 -4.12 -4.47 6.20
CA GLY A 34 -4.28 -5.10 4.91
C GLY A 34 -4.57 -4.08 3.81
N PRO A 35 -4.21 -4.38 2.54
CA PRO A 35 -3.40 -5.50 2.06
C PRO A 35 -1.87 -5.25 2.12
N GLY A 36 -1.42 -4.12 2.67
CA GLY A 36 0.00 -3.73 2.64
C GLY A 36 0.90 -4.70 3.42
N ASP A 37 0.51 -5.01 4.66
CA ASP A 37 1.19 -6.00 5.50
C ASP A 37 1.16 -7.41 4.90
N PHE A 38 0.02 -7.83 4.33
CA PHE A 38 -0.14 -9.07 3.61
C PHE A 38 0.87 -9.18 2.46
N ASN A 39 0.98 -8.14 1.63
CA ASN A 39 1.91 -8.12 0.50
C ASN A 39 3.37 -8.07 0.96
N TYR A 40 3.68 -7.32 2.02
CA TYR A 40 5.02 -7.24 2.60
C TYR A 40 5.50 -8.59 3.12
N LEU A 41 4.66 -9.28 3.89
CA LEU A 41 4.94 -10.63 4.41
C LEU A 41 5.04 -11.65 3.27
N ARG A 42 4.17 -11.58 2.27
CA ARG A 42 4.17 -12.49 1.12
C ARG A 42 5.40 -12.31 0.22
N ARG A 43 5.89 -11.07 0.06
CA ARG A 43 7.13 -10.77 -0.66
C ARG A 43 8.37 -11.22 0.11
N GLY A 44 8.26 -11.41 1.42
CA GLY A 44 9.36 -11.83 2.26
C GLY A 44 10.11 -10.70 2.94
N GLY A 45 9.48 -9.55 3.14
CA GLY A 45 10.08 -8.37 3.77
C GLY A 45 10.89 -7.47 2.83
N SER A 46 11.88 -6.79 3.39
CA SER A 46 12.93 -6.07 2.66
C SER A 46 14.19 -6.94 2.53
N PRO A 47 15.07 -6.70 1.53
CA PRO A 47 16.28 -7.52 1.34
C PRO A 47 17.23 -7.56 2.54
N ASP A 48 17.29 -6.48 3.32
CA ASP A 48 18.11 -6.33 4.53
C ASP A 48 17.43 -6.86 5.80
N ARG A 49 16.11 -7.02 5.80
CA ARG A 49 15.31 -7.54 6.91
C ARG A 49 14.26 -8.54 6.40
N PRO A 50 14.69 -9.74 5.99
CA PRO A 50 13.77 -10.70 5.45
C PRO A 50 12.87 -11.26 6.55
N VAL A 51 11.57 -11.36 6.27
CA VAL A 51 10.55 -11.86 7.19
C VAL A 51 9.55 -12.71 6.43
N SER A 52 8.99 -13.74 7.07
CA SER A 52 7.86 -14.49 6.52
C SER A 52 7.07 -15.14 7.63
N VAL A 53 5.82 -15.49 7.33
CA VAL A 53 4.90 -16.17 8.25
C VAL A 53 4.25 -17.37 7.56
N HIS A 54 3.77 -18.34 8.33
CA HIS A 54 3.05 -19.48 7.76
C HIS A 54 1.63 -19.07 7.39
N TYR A 55 0.95 -18.39 8.31
CA TYR A 55 -0.44 -17.97 8.16
C TYR A 55 -0.63 -16.47 8.42
N TYR A 56 -1.47 -15.84 7.60
CA TYR A 56 -1.98 -14.49 7.81
C TYR A 56 -3.50 -14.56 7.96
N ILE A 57 -4.06 -13.83 8.92
CA ILE A 57 -5.50 -13.74 9.16
C ILE A 57 -5.96 -12.29 9.11
N ALA A 58 -6.77 -11.98 8.09
CA ALA A 58 -7.35 -10.66 7.88
C ALA A 58 -8.44 -10.33 8.92
N LYS A 59 -8.82 -9.06 9.03
CA LYS A 59 -9.89 -8.60 9.95
C LYS A 59 -11.24 -9.31 9.72
N ASP A 60 -11.53 -9.72 8.49
CA ASP A 60 -12.76 -10.44 8.12
C ASP A 60 -12.73 -11.95 8.43
N GLY A 61 -11.61 -12.46 8.97
CA GLY A 61 -11.41 -13.88 9.27
C GLY A 61 -10.86 -14.71 8.10
N THR A 62 -10.52 -14.10 6.96
CA THR A 62 -9.87 -14.80 5.85
C THR A 62 -8.49 -15.32 6.27
N ILE A 63 -8.27 -16.63 6.15
CA ILE A 63 -7.00 -17.29 6.46
C ILE A 63 -6.22 -17.56 5.17
N SER A 64 -5.00 -17.05 5.08
CA SER A 64 -4.10 -17.25 3.95
C SER A 64 -2.81 -17.94 4.39
N GLN A 65 -2.41 -19.01 3.70
CA GLN A 65 -1.15 -19.72 3.93
C GLN A 65 -0.09 -19.27 2.95
N MET A 66 1.01 -18.71 3.47
CA MET A 66 2.16 -18.20 2.69
C MET A 66 3.32 -19.19 2.69
N VAL A 67 3.68 -19.74 3.86
CA VAL A 67 4.72 -20.77 4.01
C VAL A 67 4.08 -22.07 4.48
N ALA A 68 4.49 -23.19 3.89
CA ALA A 68 4.03 -24.51 4.30
C ALA A 68 4.50 -24.82 5.73
N ASP A 69 3.69 -25.50 6.54
CA ASP A 69 4.05 -25.87 7.92
C ASP A 69 5.33 -26.70 8.00
N THR A 70 5.64 -27.43 6.92
CA THR A 70 6.85 -28.26 6.79
C THR A 70 8.11 -27.45 6.52
N ASP A 71 8.00 -26.16 6.24
CA ASP A 71 9.12 -25.26 5.96
C ASP A 71 9.25 -24.19 7.04
N GLU A 72 10.45 -23.69 7.24
CA GLU A 72 10.75 -22.72 8.29
C GLU A 72 10.53 -21.30 7.79
N ALA A 73 9.43 -20.67 8.22
CA ALA A 73 9.21 -19.23 8.06
C ALA A 73 10.06 -18.42 9.05
N TRP A 74 10.35 -17.16 8.71
CA TRP A 74 11.23 -16.27 9.46
C TRP A 74 10.41 -15.22 10.24
N HIS A 75 9.74 -15.65 11.31
CA HIS A 75 8.78 -14.80 12.06
C HIS A 75 9.23 -14.46 13.49
N ALA A 76 9.90 -15.38 14.18
CA ALA A 76 10.28 -15.24 15.59
C ALA A 76 11.54 -14.40 15.79
N GLY A 77 12.44 -14.34 14.80
CA GLY A 77 13.73 -13.64 14.90
C GLY A 77 14.60 -14.16 16.04
N GLN A 78 15.33 -13.25 16.71
CA GLN A 78 16.04 -13.56 17.96
C GLN A 78 15.02 -13.78 19.08
N SER A 79 14.96 -15.00 19.57
CA SER A 79 13.96 -15.42 20.55
C SER A 79 14.48 -16.56 21.43
N THR A 80 13.88 -16.74 22.59
CA THR A 80 14.25 -17.82 23.51
C THR A 80 13.02 -18.35 24.24
N TRP A 81 12.83 -19.67 24.23
CA TRP A 81 11.72 -20.32 24.92
C TRP A 81 12.09 -21.71 25.40
N LYS A 82 11.37 -22.24 26.41
CA LYS A 82 11.61 -23.58 26.94
C LYS A 82 10.63 -24.58 26.31
N VAL A 83 11.17 -25.54 25.55
CA VAL A 83 10.42 -26.61 24.88
C VAL A 83 10.91 -27.94 25.41
N ASP A 84 10.01 -28.78 25.94
CA ASP A 84 10.33 -30.11 26.49
C ASP A 84 11.49 -30.11 27.50
N GLY A 85 11.53 -29.10 28.36
CA GLY A 85 12.58 -28.97 29.38
C GLY A 85 13.89 -28.35 28.89
N LYS A 86 14.07 -28.16 27.58
CA LYS A 86 15.28 -27.59 26.96
C LYS A 86 15.05 -26.16 26.50
N LEU A 87 16.10 -25.34 26.61
CA LEU A 87 16.07 -23.97 26.11
C LEU A 87 16.32 -23.97 24.61
N VAL A 88 15.41 -23.37 23.84
CA VAL A 88 15.55 -23.14 22.40
C VAL A 88 16.01 -21.70 22.20
N SER A 89 17.19 -21.53 21.60
CA SER A 89 17.88 -20.27 21.39
C SER A 89 18.93 -20.50 20.28
N PRO A 90 19.31 -19.50 19.45
CA PRO A 90 18.89 -18.09 19.47
C PRO A 90 17.59 -17.79 18.73
N SER A 91 16.90 -18.80 18.19
CA SER A 91 15.64 -18.60 17.47
C SER A 91 14.70 -19.78 17.64
N CYS A 92 13.40 -19.46 17.70
CA CYS A 92 12.33 -20.43 17.74
C CYS A 92 11.83 -20.85 16.35
N ASN A 93 12.20 -20.14 15.28
CA ASN A 93 11.74 -20.39 13.90
C ASN A 93 11.80 -21.88 13.50
N PRO A 94 12.89 -22.64 13.77
CA PRO A 94 12.99 -24.02 13.27
C PRO A 94 11.88 -24.96 13.77
N ILE A 95 11.26 -24.63 14.91
CA ILE A 95 10.28 -25.49 15.59
C ILE A 95 8.88 -24.87 15.70
N SER A 96 8.65 -23.68 15.14
CA SER A 96 7.39 -22.94 15.34
C SER A 96 6.61 -22.64 14.08
N VAL A 97 5.29 -22.75 14.16
CA VAL A 97 4.38 -22.14 13.18
C VAL A 97 4.00 -20.74 13.67
N GLY A 98 4.30 -19.74 12.85
CA GLY A 98 3.89 -18.35 13.05
C GLY A 98 2.52 -18.07 12.43
N ILE A 99 1.64 -17.40 13.19
CA ILE A 99 0.35 -16.88 12.74
C ILE A 99 0.35 -15.37 12.93
N GLU A 100 0.18 -14.62 11.85
CA GLU A 100 0.06 -13.16 11.84
C GLU A 100 -1.41 -12.73 11.79
N LEU A 101 -1.78 -11.82 12.67
CA LEU A 101 -3.12 -11.23 12.72
C LEU A 101 -3.05 -9.78 12.27
N GLU A 102 -3.84 -9.42 11.25
CA GLU A 102 -3.99 -8.03 10.82
C GLU A 102 -4.42 -7.14 12.01
N ASN A 103 -3.51 -6.32 12.52
CA ASN A 103 -3.78 -5.43 13.64
C ASN A 103 -2.66 -4.38 13.80
N LEU A 104 -3.03 -3.15 14.16
CA LEU A 104 -2.09 -2.05 14.44
C LEU A 104 -1.22 -2.25 15.69
N ASN A 105 -1.47 -3.30 16.48
CA ASN A 105 -0.73 -3.65 17.69
C ASN A 105 -0.65 -2.55 18.77
N ASN A 106 -1.56 -1.57 18.74
CA ASN A 106 -1.58 -0.43 19.66
C ASN A 106 -2.46 -0.63 20.90
N GLY A 107 -3.10 -1.81 21.02
CA GLY A 107 -4.01 -2.15 22.11
C GLY A 107 -5.39 -1.49 22.04
N LYS A 108 -5.66 -0.66 21.02
CA LYS A 108 -6.94 -0.02 20.75
C LYS A 108 -7.63 -0.57 19.50
N ASP A 109 -6.85 -0.99 18.51
CA ASP A 109 -7.36 -1.64 17.31
C ASP A 109 -7.98 -3.01 17.67
N PRO A 110 -9.30 -3.21 17.50
CA PRO A 110 -9.95 -4.43 17.94
C PRO A 110 -9.54 -5.63 17.08
N TYR A 111 -9.61 -6.82 17.68
CA TYR A 111 -9.64 -8.09 16.96
C TYR A 111 -11.11 -8.48 16.76
N PRO A 112 -11.69 -8.29 15.55
CA PRO A 112 -13.10 -8.61 15.33
C PRO A 112 -13.39 -10.09 15.58
N GLU A 113 -14.63 -10.41 15.95
CA GLU A 113 -14.99 -11.79 16.29
C GLU A 113 -14.71 -12.77 15.13
N ALA A 114 -14.86 -12.34 13.88
CA ALA A 114 -14.50 -13.17 12.71
C ALA A 114 -13.00 -13.53 12.68
N GLN A 115 -12.12 -12.55 12.90
CA GLN A 115 -10.67 -12.76 13.01
C GLN A 115 -10.32 -13.64 14.22
N TYR A 116 -10.97 -13.41 15.37
CA TYR A 116 -10.79 -14.19 16.59
C TYR A 116 -11.19 -15.66 16.40
N GLN A 117 -12.36 -15.92 15.81
CA GLN A 117 -12.82 -17.28 15.52
C GLN A 117 -11.90 -17.99 14.51
N ALA A 118 -11.35 -17.24 13.55
CA ALA A 118 -10.40 -17.78 12.58
C ALA A 118 -9.08 -18.21 13.22
N VAL A 119 -8.48 -17.38 14.09
CA VAL A 119 -7.24 -17.78 14.80
C VAL A 119 -7.50 -18.91 15.78
N LEU A 120 -8.65 -18.94 16.46
CA LEU A 120 -9.03 -20.03 17.35
C LEU A 120 -9.16 -21.35 16.59
N TRP A 121 -9.92 -21.35 15.49
CA TRP A 121 -10.10 -22.53 14.66
C TRP A 121 -8.77 -23.02 14.09
N LEU A 122 -7.96 -22.14 13.50
CA LEU A 122 -6.67 -22.50 12.91
C LEU A 122 -5.71 -23.07 13.97
N THR A 123 -5.61 -22.42 15.13
CA THR A 123 -4.72 -22.87 16.20
C THR A 123 -5.16 -24.21 16.76
N LYS A 124 -6.47 -24.49 16.87
CA LYS A 124 -6.99 -25.83 17.20
C LYS A 124 -6.52 -26.88 16.19
N GLN A 125 -6.59 -26.59 14.89
CA GLN A 125 -6.11 -27.52 13.85
C GLN A 125 -4.62 -27.81 14.01
N LEU A 126 -3.79 -26.79 14.24
CA LEU A 126 -2.35 -26.92 14.40
C LEU A 126 -1.96 -27.66 15.68
N VAL A 127 -2.63 -27.35 16.80
CA VAL A 127 -2.44 -28.01 18.08
C VAL A 127 -2.72 -29.50 17.97
N THR A 128 -3.84 -29.88 17.34
CA THR A 128 -4.21 -31.29 17.12
C THR A 128 -3.24 -31.97 16.15
N LYS A 129 -2.93 -31.34 15.01
CA LYS A 129 -2.06 -31.91 13.96
C LYS A 129 -0.65 -32.22 14.47
N TYR A 130 -0.08 -31.35 15.31
CA TYR A 130 1.30 -31.42 15.77
C TYR A 130 1.45 -31.82 17.25
N ASN A 131 0.33 -32.15 17.92
CA ASN A 131 0.29 -32.47 19.35
C ASN A 131 1.01 -31.40 20.21
N ILE A 132 0.71 -30.13 19.95
CA ILE A 132 1.38 -28.99 20.61
C ILE A 132 0.77 -28.79 22.00
N PRO A 133 1.57 -28.88 23.08
CA PRO A 133 1.03 -28.69 24.42
C PRO A 133 0.70 -27.22 24.68
N ARG A 134 -0.20 -26.96 25.64
CA ARG A 134 -0.64 -25.61 26.04
C ARG A 134 0.48 -24.63 26.29
N SER A 135 1.60 -25.07 26.88
CA SER A 135 2.76 -24.23 27.17
C SER A 135 3.56 -23.79 25.93
N GLN A 136 3.21 -24.30 24.75
CA GLN A 136 3.88 -24.05 23.47
C GLN A 136 2.96 -23.35 22.48
N VAL A 137 1.85 -22.78 22.96
CA VAL A 137 1.11 -21.74 22.24
C VAL A 137 1.43 -20.43 22.96
N VAL A 138 2.15 -19.56 22.27
CA VAL A 138 2.79 -18.39 22.89
C VAL A 138 2.57 -17.13 22.05
N ARG A 139 2.72 -15.97 22.69
CA ARG A 139 2.79 -14.68 22.02
C ARG A 139 4.23 -14.41 21.61
N HIS A 140 4.43 -13.53 20.61
CA HIS A 140 5.77 -13.10 20.25
C HIS A 140 6.49 -12.40 21.42
N LEU A 141 5.74 -11.62 22.21
CA LEU A 141 6.25 -10.98 23.43
C LEU A 141 6.75 -11.99 24.48
N ASP A 142 6.20 -13.21 24.53
CA ASP A 142 6.62 -14.21 25.51
C ASP A 142 8.02 -14.74 25.18
N ILE A 143 8.32 -14.95 23.90
CA ILE A 143 9.61 -15.49 23.43
C ILE A 143 10.67 -14.41 23.20
N ALA A 144 10.29 -13.14 23.18
CA ALA A 144 11.17 -11.98 22.94
C ALA A 144 10.75 -10.72 23.73
N PRO A 145 10.66 -10.78 25.07
CA PRO A 145 9.99 -9.76 25.90
C PRO A 145 10.64 -8.37 25.89
N GLN A 146 11.94 -8.27 25.56
CA GLN A 146 12.66 -6.99 25.47
C GLN A 146 12.60 -6.38 24.06
N ARG A 147 12.07 -7.11 23.07
CA ARG A 147 12.09 -6.73 21.66
C ARG A 147 10.70 -6.60 21.04
N LYS A 148 9.70 -7.28 21.62
CA LYS A 148 8.38 -7.45 21.01
C LYS A 148 7.27 -7.28 22.03
N THR A 149 6.16 -6.66 21.61
CA THR A 149 4.95 -6.54 22.44
C THR A 149 3.68 -7.07 21.74
N ASP A 150 3.80 -7.65 20.54
CA ASP A 150 2.71 -8.35 19.86
C ASP A 150 2.35 -9.71 20.52
N PRO A 151 1.05 -10.10 20.52
CA PRO A 151 -0.13 -9.39 20.01
C PRO A 151 -0.86 -8.60 21.10
N ARG A 152 -0.71 -7.27 21.11
CA ARG A 152 -1.28 -6.39 22.12
C ARG A 152 -2.79 -6.21 21.95
N GLY A 153 -3.52 -6.28 23.06
CA GLY A 153 -4.98 -6.14 23.08
C GLY A 153 -5.72 -7.40 22.63
N PHE A 154 -5.01 -8.45 22.22
CA PHE A 154 -5.61 -9.75 21.92
C PHE A 154 -6.09 -10.41 23.22
N PRO A 155 -7.32 -10.96 23.27
CA PRO A 155 -7.89 -11.56 24.48
C PRO A 155 -7.27 -12.93 24.77
N TRP A 156 -6.00 -12.93 25.19
CA TRP A 156 -5.15 -14.12 25.30
C TRP A 156 -5.69 -15.15 26.29
N GLU A 157 -6.21 -14.71 27.44
CA GLU A 157 -6.76 -15.60 28.47
C GLU A 157 -8.01 -16.34 27.95
N ARG A 158 -8.91 -15.61 27.27
CA ARG A 158 -10.11 -16.17 26.61
C ARG A 158 -9.69 -17.17 25.53
N PHE A 159 -8.79 -16.77 24.65
CA PHE A 159 -8.27 -17.59 23.57
C PHE A 159 -7.69 -18.90 24.09
N MET A 160 -6.78 -18.83 25.08
CA MET A 160 -6.16 -20.01 25.64
C MET A 160 -7.18 -20.91 26.34
N ALA A 161 -8.17 -20.36 27.05
CA ALA A 161 -9.23 -21.14 27.67
C ALA A 161 -10.07 -21.91 26.64
N GLU A 162 -10.52 -21.23 25.57
CA GLU A 162 -11.34 -21.82 24.51
C GLU A 162 -10.56 -22.80 23.61
N LEU A 163 -9.27 -22.56 23.38
CA LEU A 163 -8.39 -23.39 22.55
C LEU A 163 -8.23 -24.80 23.12
N PHE A 164 -8.15 -24.93 24.43
CA PHE A 164 -7.96 -26.22 25.13
C PHE A 164 -9.21 -26.68 25.89
N ALA A 165 -10.36 -26.07 25.64
CA ALA A 165 -11.63 -26.56 26.15
C ALA A 165 -11.95 -27.93 25.51
N PRO A 166 -12.45 -28.92 26.27
CA PRO A 166 -12.95 -30.17 25.71
C PRO A 166 -14.02 -29.92 24.63
N ASP A 167 -14.04 -30.69 23.55
CA ASP A 167 -15.06 -30.58 22.49
C ASP A 167 -16.50 -30.84 23.00
N SER A 168 -16.63 -31.40 24.21
CA SER A 168 -17.89 -31.64 24.94
C SER A 168 -18.18 -30.63 26.05
N ALA A 169 -17.34 -29.60 26.24
CA ALA A 169 -17.59 -28.58 27.24
C ALA A 169 -18.74 -27.66 26.77
N PRO A 170 -19.79 -27.45 27.57
CA PRO A 170 -20.72 -26.36 27.31
C PRO A 170 -19.90 -25.05 27.28
N PRO A 171 -20.29 -24.06 26.44
CA PRO A 171 -19.62 -22.77 26.41
C PRO A 171 -19.47 -22.28 27.85
N ALA A 172 -18.26 -21.87 28.23
CA ALA A 172 -18.00 -21.39 29.58
C ALA A 172 -19.10 -20.39 29.95
N PRO A 173 -19.74 -20.51 31.13
CA PRO A 173 -20.71 -19.52 31.55
C PRO A 173 -20.02 -18.17 31.45
N GLN A 174 -20.58 -17.30 30.59
CA GLN A 174 -20.15 -15.92 30.52
C GLN A 174 -20.12 -15.42 31.97
N PRO A 175 -19.03 -14.81 32.46
CA PRO A 175 -19.10 -14.14 33.74
C PRO A 175 -20.34 -13.26 33.70
N ALA A 176 -21.21 -13.40 34.72
CA ALA A 176 -22.42 -12.60 34.82
C ALA A 176 -22.06 -11.16 34.47
N PRO A 177 -22.83 -10.46 33.62
CA PRO A 177 -22.48 -9.10 33.26
C PRO A 177 -22.37 -8.32 34.57
N SER A 178 -21.14 -8.04 35.02
CA SER A 178 -20.87 -6.78 35.68
C SER A 178 -21.55 -5.79 34.76
N LEU A 179 -22.52 -5.02 35.30
CA LEU A 179 -23.17 -3.91 34.61
C LEU A 179 -22.14 -3.40 33.61
N PRO A 180 -22.40 -3.50 32.29
CA PRO A 180 -21.41 -3.06 31.32
C PRO A 180 -20.97 -1.69 31.81
N PRO A 181 -19.66 -1.43 32.03
CA PRO A 181 -19.23 -0.06 32.28
C PRO A 181 -19.97 0.75 31.24
N ALA A 182 -20.83 1.68 31.70
CA ALA A 182 -21.85 2.33 30.88
C ALA A 182 -21.27 2.52 29.49
N PRO A 183 -21.88 1.94 28.44
CA PRO A 183 -21.22 1.63 27.18
C PRO A 183 -20.23 2.74 26.92
N GLN A 184 -18.93 2.43 27.05
CA GLN A 184 -17.92 3.45 26.76
C GLN A 184 -18.37 4.00 25.43
N PRO A 185 -18.66 5.32 25.33
CA PRO A 185 -19.28 5.87 24.15
C PRO A 185 -18.49 5.28 23.00
N GLN A 186 -19.16 4.50 22.13
CA GLN A 186 -18.50 3.96 20.96
C GLN A 186 -17.78 5.15 20.38
N PRO A 187 -16.44 5.12 20.21
CA PRO A 187 -15.74 6.26 19.68
C PRO A 187 -16.51 6.63 18.43
N GLN A 188 -17.08 7.84 18.42
CA GLN A 188 -17.95 8.25 17.33
C GLN A 188 -17.17 7.96 16.05
N PRO A 189 -17.80 7.32 15.03
CA PRO A 189 -17.13 7.13 13.77
C PRO A 189 -16.52 8.46 13.37
N LEU A 190 -15.27 8.43 12.90
CA LEU A 190 -14.57 9.65 12.50
C LEU A 190 -15.49 10.44 11.56
N PRO A 191 -15.47 11.77 11.55
CA PRO A 191 -16.25 12.54 10.59
C PRO A 191 -16.04 12.02 9.16
N ALA A 192 -17.08 12.05 8.32
CA ALA A 192 -17.03 11.46 6.98
C ALA A 192 -15.87 12.03 6.13
N SER A 193 -15.53 13.32 6.29
CA SER A 193 -14.36 13.93 5.62
C SER A 193 -13.04 13.28 6.04
N GLN A 194 -12.88 12.95 7.32
CA GLN A 194 -11.66 12.31 7.81
C GLN A 194 -11.59 10.83 7.39
N GLN A 195 -12.72 10.13 7.36
CA GLN A 195 -12.81 8.78 6.79
C GLN A 195 -12.41 8.79 5.30
N LEU A 196 -12.93 9.74 4.52
CA LEU A 196 -12.63 9.90 3.10
C LEU A 196 -11.15 10.24 2.85
N ARG A 197 -10.56 11.17 3.62
CA ARG A 197 -9.11 11.47 3.54
C ARG A 197 -8.27 10.22 3.78
N LYS A 198 -8.55 9.48 4.87
CA LYS A 198 -7.83 8.24 5.21
C LYS A 198 -7.93 7.20 4.11
N LEU A 199 -9.14 6.93 3.62
CA LEU A 199 -9.42 6.01 2.53
C LEU A 199 -8.59 6.29 1.26
N LEU A 200 -8.56 7.55 0.82
CA LEU A 200 -7.87 7.95 -0.41
C LEU A 200 -6.36 8.02 -0.23
N VAL A 201 -5.87 8.43 0.95
CA VAL A 201 -4.44 8.39 1.29
C VAL A 201 -3.94 6.95 1.35
N ASP A 202 -4.70 6.04 1.97
CA ASP A 202 -4.40 4.62 1.98
C ASP A 202 -4.33 4.05 0.55
N LEU A 203 -5.21 4.48 -0.35
CA LEU A 203 -5.12 4.11 -1.76
C LEU A 203 -3.82 4.60 -2.41
N ALA A 204 -3.41 5.85 -2.16
CA ALA A 204 -2.17 6.41 -2.69
C ALA A 204 -0.92 5.67 -2.19
N TYR A 205 -0.83 5.42 -0.88
CA TYR A 205 0.29 4.69 -0.28
C TYR A 205 0.35 3.23 -0.74
N ARG A 206 -0.79 2.56 -0.87
CA ARG A 206 -0.83 1.19 -1.44
C ARG A 206 -0.32 1.16 -2.86
N ALA A 207 -0.64 2.17 -3.67
CA ALA A 207 -0.12 2.31 -5.03
C ALA A 207 1.41 2.53 -5.06
N ALA A 208 1.97 3.11 -3.99
CA ALA A 208 3.41 3.24 -3.77
C ALA A 208 4.06 1.99 -3.15
N GLY A 209 3.29 0.91 -2.93
CA GLY A 209 3.75 -0.34 -2.32
C GLY A 209 3.94 -0.26 -0.80
N SER A 210 3.23 0.66 -0.13
CA SER A 210 3.35 0.93 1.31
C SER A 210 1.99 1.17 1.98
N SER A 211 2.01 1.49 3.27
CA SER A 211 0.86 1.96 4.05
C SER A 211 1.18 3.34 4.61
N HIS A 212 0.17 4.21 4.73
CA HIS A 212 0.38 5.52 5.34
C HIS A 212 0.81 5.38 6.82
N PRO A 213 1.99 5.87 7.21
CA PRO A 213 2.39 5.90 8.61
C PRO A 213 1.61 7.01 9.33
N ALA A 214 1.07 6.74 10.51
CA ALA A 214 0.43 7.78 11.32
C ALA A 214 1.46 8.85 11.73
N GLY A 215 1.08 10.12 11.74
CA GLY A 215 1.94 11.23 12.13
C GLY A 215 3.06 11.55 11.13
N TRP A 216 2.99 11.03 9.91
CA TRP A 216 4.08 11.13 8.94
C TRP A 216 4.22 12.55 8.35
N PRO A 217 5.31 13.28 8.63
CA PRO A 217 5.43 14.69 8.25
C PRO A 217 5.63 14.90 6.74
N LEU A 218 6.12 13.89 6.02
CA LEU A 218 6.46 14.01 4.61
C LEU A 218 5.22 14.19 3.72
N LEU A 219 4.10 13.52 4.02
CA LEU A 219 2.86 13.70 3.26
C LEU A 219 2.35 15.13 3.39
N LYS A 220 2.35 15.68 4.60
CA LYS A 220 1.91 17.05 4.88
C LYS A 220 2.77 18.07 4.13
N GLN A 221 4.09 17.85 4.12
CA GLN A 221 5.02 18.68 3.35
C GLN A 221 4.78 18.54 1.85
N ALA A 222 4.58 17.33 1.34
CA ALA A 222 4.34 17.06 -0.07
C ALA A 222 3.05 17.73 -0.57
N VAL A 223 1.97 17.65 0.21
CA VAL A 223 0.69 18.32 -0.08
C VAL A 223 0.86 19.84 -0.10
N THR A 224 1.50 20.39 0.93
CA THR A 224 1.71 21.84 1.08
C THR A 224 2.55 22.39 -0.08
N ARG A 225 3.53 21.63 -0.56
CA ARG A 225 4.41 22.00 -1.68
C ARG A 225 3.89 21.52 -3.04
N ALA A 226 2.70 20.92 -3.11
CA ALA A 226 2.08 20.39 -4.33
C ALA A 226 2.99 19.45 -5.14
N THR A 227 3.75 18.59 -4.46
CA THR A 227 4.69 17.65 -5.09
C THR A 227 4.07 16.32 -5.48
N GLY A 228 2.76 16.16 -5.27
CA GLY A 228 2.02 14.99 -5.71
C GLY A 228 1.85 13.92 -4.63
N MET A 229 1.57 12.70 -5.07
CA MET A 229 1.31 11.54 -4.21
C MET A 229 2.58 10.72 -3.99
N PRO A 230 2.63 9.87 -2.94
CA PRO A 230 3.72 8.92 -2.76
C PRO A 230 3.90 8.04 -4.00
N ILE A 231 5.16 7.82 -4.38
CA ILE A 231 5.54 6.97 -5.52
C ILE A 231 6.38 5.79 -5.06
N TRP A 232 7.38 6.06 -4.22
CA TRP A 232 8.26 5.05 -3.64
C TRP A 232 8.44 5.28 -2.15
N SER A 233 8.01 4.29 -1.36
CA SER A 233 8.35 4.21 0.05
C SER A 233 9.72 3.53 0.16
N ILE A 234 10.76 4.35 0.25
CA ILE A 234 12.17 3.90 0.26
C ILE A 234 12.58 3.50 1.68
N THR A 235 12.17 4.32 2.65
CA THR A 235 12.24 3.96 4.06
C THR A 235 11.20 2.87 4.38
N PRO A 236 11.59 1.79 5.09
CA PRO A 236 10.63 0.77 5.53
C PRO A 236 9.59 1.36 6.50
N PRO A 237 8.33 0.88 6.47
CA PRO A 237 7.34 1.29 7.45
C PRO A 237 7.83 0.92 8.87
N PRO A 238 7.42 1.68 9.90
CA PRO A 238 7.78 1.34 11.27
C PRO A 238 7.34 -0.10 11.58
N THR A 239 8.24 -0.90 12.14
CA THR A 239 7.84 -2.15 12.79
C THR A 239 7.25 -1.80 14.16
N GLY A 240 6.00 -1.33 14.19
CA GLY A 240 5.44 -0.62 15.33
C GLY A 240 4.51 -1.43 16.22
N ASP A 241 4.95 -1.73 17.43
CA ASP A 241 4.15 -2.35 18.48
C ASP A 241 3.38 -1.35 19.36
N GLY A 242 3.12 -0.17 18.78
CA GLY A 242 2.16 0.82 19.26
C GLY A 242 2.54 1.62 20.52
N VAL A 243 3.81 1.62 20.96
CA VAL A 243 4.31 2.58 21.99
C VAL A 243 5.65 3.11 21.55
N GLY A 244 5.74 4.43 21.39
CA GLY A 244 6.99 5.08 21.02
C GLY A 244 7.42 4.62 19.64
N GLU A 245 6.92 5.30 18.61
CA GLU A 245 7.43 5.05 17.27
C GLU A 245 8.94 5.33 17.28
N ASP A 246 9.75 4.29 17.23
CA ASP A 246 11.20 4.46 17.22
C ASP A 246 11.60 4.89 15.81
N ASP A 247 11.78 6.20 15.60
CA ASP A 247 12.36 6.78 14.37
C ASP A 247 13.74 6.14 14.05
N ASP A 248 14.39 5.53 15.06
CA ASP A 248 15.66 4.82 14.95
C ASP A 248 15.61 3.64 13.96
N GLN A 249 14.43 3.06 13.71
CA GLN A 249 14.26 1.89 12.84
C GLN A 249 13.88 2.20 11.39
N ARG A 250 13.62 3.48 11.07
CA ARG A 250 13.04 3.98 9.80
C ARG A 250 14.10 4.52 8.82
N ALA A 251 15.26 4.93 9.32
CA ALA A 251 16.26 5.55 8.48
C ALA A 251 17.05 4.52 7.65
N VAL A 252 17.42 4.93 6.44
CA VAL A 252 18.36 4.22 5.57
C VAL A 252 19.69 4.97 5.55
N ASN A 253 20.80 4.25 5.36
CA ASN A 253 22.11 4.88 5.26
C ASN A 253 22.27 5.52 3.88
N VAL A 254 22.39 6.85 3.85
CA VAL A 254 22.68 7.65 2.65
C VAL A 254 24.02 8.33 2.84
N ALA A 255 25.05 7.88 2.12
CA ALA A 255 26.42 8.41 2.20
C ALA A 255 26.98 8.50 3.64
N GLY A 256 26.69 7.52 4.50
CA GLY A 256 27.14 7.46 5.89
C GLY A 256 26.20 8.13 6.90
N VAL A 257 25.07 8.68 6.44
CA VAL A 257 24.11 9.41 7.29
C VAL A 257 22.78 8.68 7.31
N MET A 258 22.27 8.39 8.50
CA MET A 258 20.94 7.79 8.66
C MET A 258 19.88 8.82 8.29
N THR A 259 19.13 8.53 7.22
CA THR A 259 18.19 9.46 6.58
C THR A 259 16.86 8.77 6.35
N ILE A 260 15.76 9.45 6.67
CA ILE A 260 14.40 9.04 6.30
C ILE A 260 14.13 9.55 4.89
N VAL A 261 13.71 8.69 3.97
CA VAL A 261 13.58 9.02 2.55
C VAL A 261 12.28 8.51 1.96
N GLU A 262 11.59 9.37 1.21
CA GLU A 262 10.39 9.00 0.45
C GLU A 262 10.27 9.79 -0.85
N ALA A 263 9.90 9.11 -1.94
CA ALA A 263 9.70 9.74 -3.23
C ALA A 263 8.22 10.05 -3.48
N TYR A 264 7.95 11.30 -3.86
CA TYR A 264 6.64 11.80 -4.28
C TYR A 264 6.68 12.17 -5.75
N GLY A 265 5.51 12.38 -6.37
CA GLY A 265 5.39 12.58 -7.81
C GLY A 265 6.45 13.52 -8.44
N ARG A 266 6.70 14.69 -7.84
CA ARG A 266 7.65 15.68 -8.38
C ARG A 266 9.05 15.58 -7.80
N ASP A 267 9.24 15.01 -6.62
CA ASP A 267 10.51 15.13 -5.91
C ASP A 267 10.70 14.03 -4.87
N LEU A 268 11.95 13.84 -4.46
CA LEU A 268 12.31 13.02 -3.32
C LEU A 268 12.45 13.91 -2.09
N PHE A 269 11.75 13.55 -1.03
CA PHE A 269 11.83 14.19 0.27
C PHE A 269 12.72 13.37 1.20
N PHE A 270 13.47 14.07 2.03
CA PHE A 270 14.31 13.42 3.02
C PHE A 270 14.43 14.28 4.29
N ALA A 271 14.67 13.61 5.41
CA ALA A 271 15.01 14.25 6.69
C ALA A 271 16.09 13.42 7.38
N LEU A 272 16.94 14.08 8.17
CA LEU A 272 17.92 13.36 8.98
C LEU A 272 17.19 12.63 10.11
N GLN A 273 17.68 11.44 10.47
CA GLN A 273 17.05 10.61 11.51
C GLN A 273 16.90 11.33 12.85
N ASP A 274 17.88 12.13 13.23
CA ASP A 274 17.90 12.89 14.49
C ASP A 274 17.05 14.18 14.43
N LYS A 275 16.52 14.52 13.24
CA LYS A 275 15.74 15.73 12.97
C LYS A 275 14.64 15.49 11.92
N PRO A 276 13.68 14.58 12.19
CA PRO A 276 12.64 14.18 11.23
C PRO A 276 11.73 15.34 10.78
N GLU A 277 11.66 16.43 11.55
CA GLU A 277 10.92 17.65 11.23
C GLU A 277 11.62 18.56 10.21
N GLU A 278 12.95 18.46 10.05
CA GLU A 278 13.74 19.27 9.11
C GLU A 278 13.71 18.66 7.69
N VAL A 279 12.52 18.62 7.10
CA VAL A 279 12.27 18.01 5.79
C VAL A 279 12.86 18.84 4.63
N LYS A 280 13.71 18.19 3.84
CA LYS A 280 14.40 18.73 2.65
C LYS A 280 13.99 17.98 1.37
N GLN A 281 14.39 18.54 0.23
CA GLN A 281 14.05 18.05 -1.10
C GLN A 281 15.30 17.81 -1.93
N LEU A 282 15.32 16.72 -2.70
CA LEU A 282 16.44 16.38 -3.57
C LEU A 282 16.71 17.47 -4.61
N SER A 283 15.66 18.07 -5.18
CA SER A 283 15.82 19.15 -6.16
C SER A 283 16.56 20.37 -5.62
N ALA A 284 16.43 20.66 -4.31
CA ALA A 284 17.04 21.78 -3.62
C ALA A 284 18.43 21.47 -3.01
N GLU A 285 18.83 20.20 -2.96
CA GLU A 285 20.12 19.79 -2.38
C GLU A 285 21.28 20.20 -3.30
N GLY A 286 22.41 20.68 -2.78
CA GLY A 286 23.55 21.06 -3.61
C GLY A 286 24.23 19.87 -4.31
N PRO A 287 25.02 20.08 -5.37
CA PRO A 287 25.85 19.01 -5.93
C PRO A 287 26.85 18.52 -4.88
N GLY A 288 26.95 17.19 -4.71
CA GLY A 288 27.87 16.58 -3.77
C GLY A 288 27.53 15.11 -3.48
N PRO A 289 28.38 14.40 -2.71
CA PRO A 289 28.26 12.96 -2.49
C PRO A 289 26.93 12.53 -1.89
N PHE A 290 26.34 13.37 -1.04
CA PHE A 290 25.03 13.10 -0.43
C PHE A 290 23.90 13.17 -1.47
N ARG A 291 23.88 14.20 -2.32
CA ARG A 291 22.94 14.31 -3.45
C ARG A 291 23.09 13.15 -4.42
N ASP A 292 24.32 12.76 -4.74
CA ASP A 292 24.60 11.65 -5.64
C ASP A 292 24.11 10.31 -5.05
N ALA A 293 24.25 10.12 -3.73
CA ALA A 293 23.71 8.96 -3.04
C ALA A 293 22.17 8.94 -3.03
N LEU A 294 21.51 10.09 -2.86
CA LEU A 294 20.04 10.18 -2.96
C LEU A 294 19.55 9.89 -4.39
N LEU A 295 20.24 10.41 -5.42
CA LEU A 295 19.96 10.08 -6.81
C LEU A 295 20.14 8.60 -7.09
N GLY A 296 21.25 8.03 -6.61
CA GLY A 296 21.53 6.60 -6.67
C GLY A 296 20.40 5.79 -6.05
N LEU A 297 19.99 6.13 -4.82
CA LEU A 297 18.90 5.48 -4.11
C LEU A 297 17.58 5.55 -4.90
N LEU A 298 17.18 6.74 -5.35
CA LEU A 298 15.94 6.95 -6.10
C LEU A 298 15.87 6.11 -7.38
N PHE A 299 16.92 6.17 -8.20
CA PHE A 299 16.94 5.44 -9.46
C PHE A 299 17.16 3.95 -9.27
N GLN A 300 17.88 3.52 -8.23
CA GLN A 300 18.01 2.10 -7.88
C GLN A 300 16.68 1.51 -7.40
N THR A 301 15.83 2.30 -6.75
CA THR A 301 14.46 1.88 -6.40
C THR A 301 13.60 1.68 -7.64
N ALA A 302 13.69 2.58 -8.63
CA ALA A 302 12.91 2.50 -9.86
C ALA A 302 13.46 1.47 -10.89
N ASP A 303 14.77 1.35 -10.99
CA ASP A 303 15.50 0.41 -11.86
C ASP A 303 16.59 -0.30 -11.03
N PRO A 304 16.24 -1.42 -10.36
CA PRO A 304 17.19 -2.17 -9.55
C PRO A 304 18.35 -2.79 -10.34
N GLN A 305 18.26 -2.84 -11.66
CA GLN A 305 19.30 -3.44 -12.49
C GLN A 305 20.38 -2.43 -12.88
N HIS A 306 19.99 -1.21 -13.26
CA HIS A 306 20.93 -0.22 -13.82
C HIS A 306 21.12 1.02 -12.95
N GLY A 307 20.16 1.36 -12.09
CA GLY A 307 20.23 2.52 -11.21
C GLY A 307 20.47 3.85 -11.94
N PHE A 308 21.14 4.78 -11.26
CA PHE A 308 21.37 6.13 -11.77
C PHE A 308 22.51 6.17 -12.81
N ARG A 309 22.17 6.59 -14.04
CA ARG A 309 23.09 6.72 -15.19
C ARG A 309 23.19 8.18 -15.67
N PRO A 310 24.03 9.04 -15.08
CA PRO A 310 24.05 10.49 -15.37
C PRO A 310 24.46 10.88 -16.79
N ASN A 311 25.01 9.95 -17.57
CA ASN A 311 25.45 10.18 -18.95
C ASN A 311 24.38 9.84 -20.00
N THR A 312 23.19 9.37 -19.59
CA THR A 312 22.08 9.09 -20.52
C THR A 312 21.22 10.33 -20.73
N ALA A 313 20.62 10.46 -21.91
CA ALA A 313 19.80 11.62 -22.26
C ALA A 313 18.64 11.84 -21.27
N PHE A 314 17.96 10.78 -20.84
CA PHE A 314 16.84 10.86 -19.90
C PHE A 314 17.28 11.38 -18.53
N HIS A 315 18.39 10.86 -17.99
CA HIS A 315 18.85 11.24 -16.66
C HIS A 315 19.50 12.63 -16.66
N GLN A 316 20.14 13.04 -17.76
CA GLN A 316 20.60 14.43 -17.93
C GLN A 316 19.42 15.40 -17.96
N LEU A 317 18.33 15.06 -18.66
CA LEU A 317 17.14 15.89 -18.68
C LEU A 317 16.48 15.95 -17.30
N PHE A 318 16.39 14.81 -16.60
CA PHE A 318 15.93 14.76 -15.21
C PHE A 318 16.77 15.67 -14.30
N LEU A 319 18.10 15.65 -14.38
CA LEU A 319 18.96 16.54 -13.56
C LEU A 319 18.70 18.03 -13.82
N GLN A 320 18.35 18.40 -15.05
CA GLN A 320 18.05 19.79 -15.43
C GLN A 320 16.64 20.22 -15.00
N ARG A 321 15.68 19.30 -15.00
CA ARG A 321 14.24 19.56 -14.85
C ARG A 321 13.54 18.53 -13.95
N PRO A 322 14.05 18.26 -12.73
CA PRO A 322 13.60 17.09 -11.94
C PRO A 322 12.12 17.18 -11.56
N THR A 323 11.65 18.36 -11.15
CA THR A 323 10.26 18.56 -10.70
C THR A 323 9.23 18.70 -11.83
N GLU A 324 9.70 18.98 -13.06
CA GLU A 324 8.86 19.06 -14.25
C GLU A 324 8.59 17.68 -14.88
N ILE A 325 9.52 16.74 -14.70
CA ILE A 325 9.46 15.36 -15.22
C ILE A 325 8.98 14.39 -14.13
N GLY A 326 9.29 14.68 -12.88
CA GLY A 326 8.97 13.85 -11.73
C GLY A 326 9.96 12.73 -11.51
N VAL A 327 9.74 11.97 -10.43
CA VAL A 327 10.60 10.84 -10.06
C VAL A 327 10.47 9.66 -11.04
N PRO A 328 11.52 8.85 -11.26
CA PRO A 328 11.47 7.70 -12.17
C PRO A 328 10.49 6.63 -11.67
N LEU A 329 9.75 5.99 -12.58
CA LEU A 329 8.79 4.93 -12.26
C LEU A 329 9.23 3.53 -12.66
N GLY A 330 10.34 3.41 -13.40
CA GLY A 330 10.80 2.13 -13.91
C GLY A 330 12.09 2.24 -14.74
N PRO A 331 12.57 1.09 -15.26
CA PRO A 331 13.68 1.03 -16.18
C PRO A 331 13.33 1.63 -17.55
N ASP A 332 14.37 1.83 -18.36
CA ASP A 332 14.23 2.10 -19.79
C ASP A 332 13.69 0.87 -20.54
N LYS A 333 12.88 1.16 -21.57
CA LYS A 333 12.25 0.16 -22.43
C LYS A 333 12.40 0.55 -23.89
N ALA A 334 12.35 -0.43 -24.78
CA ALA A 334 12.25 -0.20 -26.22
C ALA A 334 10.82 -0.46 -26.71
N ILE A 335 10.31 0.41 -27.58
CA ILE A 335 9.04 0.22 -28.28
C ILE A 335 9.24 0.43 -29.78
N SER A 336 8.56 -0.37 -30.60
CA SER A 336 8.62 -0.26 -32.06
C SER A 336 7.28 0.20 -32.61
N VAL A 337 7.28 1.32 -33.32
CA VAL A 337 6.08 1.93 -33.92
C VAL A 337 6.39 2.31 -35.36
N GLY A 338 5.59 1.81 -36.31
CA GLY A 338 5.76 2.13 -37.74
C GLY A 338 7.13 1.74 -38.30
N GLY A 339 7.74 0.65 -37.79
CA GLY A 339 9.06 0.18 -38.23
C GLY A 339 10.25 0.95 -37.65
N LYS A 340 10.02 1.98 -36.82
CA LYS A 340 11.06 2.70 -36.06
C LYS A 340 11.05 2.25 -34.60
N THR A 341 12.22 2.01 -34.04
CA THR A 341 12.39 1.71 -32.61
C THR A 341 12.72 2.96 -31.83
N TYR A 342 12.04 3.14 -30.71
CA TYR A 342 12.22 4.22 -29.75
C TYR A 342 12.63 3.62 -28.41
N SER A 343 13.41 4.37 -27.63
CA SER A 343 13.60 4.05 -26.21
C SER A 343 12.72 4.97 -25.39
N LEU A 344 12.17 4.50 -24.28
CA LEU A 344 11.38 5.32 -23.38
C LEU A 344 11.66 4.99 -21.92
N GLN A 345 11.41 5.95 -21.03
CA GLN A 345 11.39 5.74 -19.59
C GLN A 345 10.24 6.53 -18.98
N HIS A 346 9.43 5.87 -18.16
CA HIS A 346 8.31 6.52 -17.46
C HIS A 346 8.82 7.23 -16.21
N PHE A 347 8.42 8.48 -16.05
CA PHE A 347 8.53 9.25 -14.82
C PHE A 347 7.13 9.65 -14.34
N ALA A 348 7.07 10.11 -13.09
CA ALA A 348 5.83 10.39 -12.40
C ALA A 348 4.99 11.49 -13.07
N VAL A 349 5.60 12.56 -13.59
CA VAL A 349 4.87 13.63 -14.27
C VAL A 349 4.79 13.37 -15.78
N ASP A 350 5.83 12.75 -16.37
CA ASP A 350 5.91 12.56 -17.82
C ASP A 350 6.64 11.29 -18.23
N THR A 351 6.44 10.85 -19.47
CA THR A 351 7.26 9.80 -20.09
C THR A 351 8.23 10.42 -21.07
N LEU A 352 9.52 10.12 -20.92
CA LEU A 352 10.55 10.56 -21.84
C LEU A 352 10.76 9.52 -22.93
N ILE A 353 10.85 9.97 -24.18
CA ILE A 353 11.00 9.12 -25.36
C ILE A 353 12.21 9.60 -26.15
N TRP A 354 13.15 8.71 -26.45
CA TRP A 354 14.29 8.98 -27.32
C TRP A 354 14.00 8.48 -28.73
N ASP A 355 14.07 9.39 -29.70
CA ASP A 355 13.76 9.11 -31.10
C ASP A 355 14.99 8.85 -31.99
N GLY A 356 16.18 8.79 -31.41
CA GLY A 356 17.46 8.69 -32.12
C GLY A 356 18.22 10.01 -32.28
N GLY A 357 17.58 11.16 -32.01
CA GLY A 357 18.22 12.47 -32.11
C GLY A 357 17.84 13.45 -30.98
N ARG A 358 16.64 13.32 -30.41
CA ARG A 358 16.16 14.16 -29.29
C ARG A 358 15.30 13.38 -28.32
N VAL A 359 15.13 13.96 -27.13
CA VAL A 359 14.12 13.52 -26.15
C VAL A 359 12.80 14.23 -26.46
N ILE A 360 11.73 13.46 -26.60
CA ILE A 360 10.35 13.92 -26.73
C ILE A 360 9.63 13.59 -25.41
N ARG A 361 8.82 14.51 -24.91
CA ARG A 361 7.94 14.24 -23.76
C ARG A 361 6.58 13.74 -24.22
N LEU A 362 6.00 12.79 -23.49
CA LEU A 362 4.64 12.33 -23.77
C LEU A 362 3.62 13.48 -23.63
N SER A 363 3.83 14.43 -22.72
CA SER A 363 2.99 15.63 -22.62
C SER A 363 2.96 16.48 -23.89
N GLU A 364 4.04 16.47 -24.68
CA GLU A 364 4.05 17.16 -25.97
C GLU A 364 3.10 16.45 -26.94
N LEU A 365 3.15 15.12 -26.99
CA LEU A 365 2.33 14.31 -27.88
C LEU A 365 0.84 14.27 -27.49
N THR A 366 0.52 14.45 -26.21
CA THR A 366 -0.86 14.48 -25.71
C THR A 366 -1.48 15.88 -25.70
N ARG A 367 -0.71 16.91 -26.05
CA ARG A 367 -1.19 18.29 -26.12
C ARG A 367 -2.37 18.41 -27.09
N ASP A 368 -3.47 18.98 -26.59
CA ASP A 368 -4.70 19.17 -27.36
C ASP A 368 -5.27 17.88 -27.98
N MET A 369 -4.92 16.71 -27.43
CA MET A 369 -5.36 15.40 -27.95
C MET A 369 -6.88 15.26 -28.02
N TYR A 370 -7.62 15.97 -27.16
CA TYR A 370 -9.09 15.98 -27.11
C TYR A 370 -9.73 17.16 -27.84
N GLY A 371 -8.92 18.02 -28.46
CA GLY A 371 -9.36 19.17 -29.25
C GLY A 371 -9.04 18.97 -30.73
N ALA A 372 -8.34 19.94 -31.33
CA ALA A 372 -7.95 19.89 -32.73
C ALA A 372 -6.82 18.88 -33.04
N ASP A 373 -6.14 18.36 -32.00
CA ASP A 373 -5.01 17.42 -32.05
C ASP A 373 -4.00 17.68 -33.19
N PRO A 374 -3.00 18.58 -32.96
CA PRO A 374 -2.12 19.12 -34.01
C PRO A 374 -1.09 18.11 -34.54
N HIS A 375 -1.06 16.89 -34.01
CA HIS A 375 -0.01 15.91 -34.27
C HIS A 375 -0.19 15.17 -35.59
N THR A 376 0.93 14.77 -36.19
CA THR A 376 1.00 13.90 -37.36
C THR A 376 0.46 12.49 -37.07
N PRO A 377 0.06 11.70 -38.08
CA PRO A 377 -0.35 10.31 -37.89
C PRO A 377 0.72 9.46 -37.17
N GLU A 378 2.00 9.68 -37.46
CA GLU A 378 3.12 8.98 -36.84
C GLU A 378 3.28 9.33 -35.37
N GLU A 379 3.18 10.61 -35.02
CA GLU A 379 3.18 11.09 -33.62
C GLU A 379 1.98 10.56 -32.84
N LYS A 380 0.80 10.50 -33.48
CA LYS A 380 -0.41 9.91 -32.89
C LYS A 380 -0.24 8.42 -32.63
N ALA A 381 0.36 7.67 -33.55
CA ALA A 381 0.66 6.25 -33.37
C ALA A 381 1.69 6.03 -32.25
N LEU A 382 2.74 6.86 -32.18
CA LEU A 382 3.73 6.79 -31.10
C LEU A 382 3.09 7.11 -29.75
N ARG A 383 2.29 8.18 -29.67
CA ARG A 383 1.53 8.55 -28.47
C ARG A 383 0.69 7.40 -27.96
N ASP A 384 -0.13 6.82 -28.84
CA ASP A 384 -1.09 5.78 -28.45
C ASP A 384 -0.35 4.53 -27.98
N ALA A 385 0.78 4.17 -28.61
CA ALA A 385 1.65 3.07 -28.17
C ALA A 385 2.29 3.32 -26.79
N VAL A 386 2.79 4.54 -26.55
CA VAL A 386 3.43 4.92 -25.27
C VAL A 386 2.40 5.03 -24.14
N LEU A 387 1.20 5.57 -24.40
CA LEU A 387 0.11 5.59 -23.42
C LEU A 387 -0.34 4.17 -23.07
N ASN A 388 -0.44 3.29 -24.06
CA ASN A 388 -0.76 1.89 -23.82
C ASN A 388 0.31 1.20 -22.96
N ASP A 389 1.62 1.37 -23.24
CA ASP A 389 2.67 0.79 -22.38
C ASP A 389 2.61 1.37 -20.96
N LEU A 390 2.40 2.68 -20.81
CA LEU A 390 2.29 3.35 -19.51
C LEU A 390 1.14 2.79 -18.68
N TYR A 391 -0.07 2.76 -19.24
CA TYR A 391 -1.26 2.28 -18.53
C TYR A 391 -1.21 0.77 -18.31
N GLN A 392 -0.75 -0.01 -19.29
CA GLN A 392 -0.61 -1.46 -19.14
C GLN A 392 0.37 -1.80 -18.01
N THR A 393 1.48 -1.06 -17.93
CA THR A 393 2.52 -1.26 -16.91
C THR A 393 2.00 -1.02 -15.49
N PHE A 394 1.23 0.05 -15.26
CA PHE A 394 0.85 0.47 -13.91
C PHE A 394 -0.58 0.12 -13.49
N THR A 395 -1.45 -0.20 -14.45
CA THR A 395 -2.85 -0.56 -14.18
C THR A 395 -3.20 -1.98 -14.61
N GLY A 396 -2.37 -2.61 -15.45
CA GLY A 396 -2.67 -3.89 -16.08
C GLY A 396 -3.68 -3.81 -17.22
N ARG A 397 -4.08 -2.60 -17.64
CA ARG A 397 -5.07 -2.34 -18.69
C ARG A 397 -4.51 -1.41 -19.76
N ALA A 398 -4.97 -1.59 -21.00
CA ALA A 398 -4.67 -0.67 -22.09
C ALA A 398 -5.24 0.73 -21.79
N PHE A 399 -4.65 1.75 -22.40
CA PHE A 399 -5.14 3.11 -22.26
C PHE A 399 -6.43 3.28 -23.05
N ASP A 400 -7.50 3.67 -22.36
CA ASP A 400 -8.76 4.04 -23.00
C ASP A 400 -8.89 5.57 -23.06
N ARG A 401 -8.93 6.10 -24.29
CA ARG A 401 -9.06 7.54 -24.57
C ARG A 401 -10.40 8.12 -24.13
N THR A 402 -11.44 7.30 -24.04
CA THR A 402 -12.81 7.67 -23.68
C THR A 402 -13.09 7.56 -22.19
N ALA A 403 -12.26 6.83 -21.44
CA ALA A 403 -12.42 6.66 -20.00
C ALA A 403 -12.25 7.99 -19.25
N LEU A 404 -13.18 8.28 -18.33
CA LEU A 404 -13.27 9.54 -17.60
C LEU A 404 -11.96 9.91 -16.90
N PHE A 405 -11.40 8.99 -16.09
CA PHE A 405 -10.15 9.26 -15.37
C PHE A 405 -8.97 9.44 -16.31
N CYS A 406 -8.87 8.64 -17.38
CA CYS A 406 -7.81 8.76 -18.38
C CYS A 406 -7.84 10.12 -19.05
N ARG A 407 -9.02 10.55 -19.50
CA ARG A 407 -9.22 11.84 -20.14
C ARG A 407 -8.92 13.00 -19.19
N TYR A 408 -9.47 12.97 -17.98
CA TYR A 408 -9.22 14.00 -16.97
C TYR A 408 -7.72 14.08 -16.65
N ALA A 409 -7.06 12.93 -16.48
CA ALA A 409 -5.65 12.88 -16.16
C ALA A 409 -4.76 13.56 -17.22
N ILE A 410 -5.05 13.33 -18.50
CA ILE A 410 -4.35 13.97 -19.61
C ILE A 410 -4.66 15.47 -19.70
N GLN A 411 -5.92 15.88 -19.57
CA GLN A 411 -6.32 17.29 -19.69
C GLN A 411 -5.77 18.16 -18.55
N HIS A 412 -5.66 17.59 -17.33
CA HIS A 412 -5.24 18.31 -16.12
C HIS A 412 -3.81 18.01 -15.70
N GLY A 413 -3.10 17.15 -16.43
CA GLY A 413 -1.70 16.82 -16.17
C GLY A 413 -1.48 16.23 -14.77
N VAL A 414 -2.30 15.27 -14.34
CA VAL A 414 -2.22 14.64 -12.99
C VAL A 414 -1.11 13.59 -12.87
N GLY A 415 -0.28 13.45 -13.90
CA GLY A 415 0.84 12.51 -13.97
C GLY A 415 0.45 11.09 -14.36
N ALA A 416 1.40 10.18 -14.24
CA ALA A 416 1.23 8.77 -14.58
C ALA A 416 0.26 8.03 -13.64
N PRO A 417 -0.49 7.03 -14.14
CA PRO A 417 -1.28 6.16 -13.26
C PRO A 417 -0.36 5.36 -12.34
N ARG A 418 -0.80 5.12 -11.10
CA ARG A 418 -0.07 4.36 -10.08
C ARG A 418 -0.76 3.08 -9.64
N GLY A 419 -2.01 2.88 -10.07
CA GLY A 419 -2.77 1.68 -9.79
C GLY A 419 -4.06 1.66 -10.60
N LYS A 420 -4.74 0.52 -10.55
CA LYS A 420 -6.10 0.40 -11.09
C LYS A 420 -7.08 1.27 -10.30
N ALA A 421 -8.20 1.59 -10.92
CA ALA A 421 -9.30 2.16 -10.18
C ALA A 421 -9.91 1.13 -9.22
N GLU A 422 -10.29 1.60 -8.04
CA GLU A 422 -10.86 0.80 -6.97
C GLU A 422 -12.18 1.37 -6.51
N LEU A 423 -13.12 0.47 -6.21
CA LEU A 423 -14.35 0.82 -5.54
C LEU A 423 -14.09 1.01 -4.07
N GLN A 424 -14.71 2.05 -3.52
CA GLN A 424 -14.74 2.27 -2.09
C GLN A 424 -16.16 2.53 -1.65
N VAL A 425 -16.40 2.30 -0.36
CA VAL A 425 -17.68 2.56 0.29
C VAL A 425 -17.42 3.47 1.48
N LEU A 426 -18.12 4.59 1.53
CA LEU A 426 -18.11 5.55 2.64
C LEU A 426 -19.53 5.70 3.15
N GLU A 427 -19.80 5.20 4.36
CA GLU A 427 -21.13 5.27 5.01
C GLU A 427 -22.29 4.79 4.11
N GLY A 428 -22.07 3.73 3.33
CA GLY A 428 -23.06 3.17 2.40
C GLY A 428 -23.12 3.87 1.04
N GLN A 429 -22.44 5.00 0.87
CA GLN A 429 -22.25 5.65 -0.43
C GLN A 429 -21.08 5.03 -1.18
N ARG A 430 -21.27 4.75 -2.46
CA ARG A 430 -20.22 4.18 -3.31
C ARG A 430 -19.47 5.27 -4.06
N LEU A 431 -18.16 5.09 -4.14
CA LEU A 431 -17.28 5.89 -4.98
C LEU A 431 -16.31 4.97 -5.72
N VAL A 432 -15.77 5.48 -6.82
CA VAL A 432 -14.59 4.91 -7.48
C VAL A 432 -13.44 5.89 -7.34
N ALA A 433 -12.24 5.38 -7.07
CA ALA A 433 -11.03 6.18 -6.93
C ALA A 433 -9.85 5.54 -7.67
N MET A 434 -8.99 6.35 -8.27
CA MET A 434 -7.82 5.89 -9.01
C MET A 434 -6.59 6.73 -8.63
N PRO A 435 -5.50 6.09 -8.17
CA PRO A 435 -4.28 6.80 -7.81
C PRO A 435 -3.44 7.13 -9.05
N TYR A 436 -3.05 8.40 -9.15
CA TYR A 436 -2.08 8.94 -10.10
C TYR A 436 -0.89 9.52 -9.34
N ALA A 437 0.17 9.86 -10.06
CA ALA A 437 1.42 10.31 -9.47
C ALA A 437 1.30 11.67 -8.76
N LEU A 438 0.38 12.55 -9.20
CA LEU A 438 0.19 13.86 -8.59
C LEU A 438 -1.08 13.97 -7.74
N ASP A 439 -2.03 13.04 -7.89
CA ASP A 439 -3.28 13.07 -7.14
C ASP A 439 -3.99 11.71 -7.09
N VAL A 440 -4.99 11.59 -6.24
CA VAL A 440 -5.99 10.53 -6.34
C VAL A 440 -7.28 11.14 -6.87
N LEU A 441 -7.71 10.68 -8.03
CA LEU A 441 -8.99 11.08 -8.62
C LEU A 441 -10.10 10.21 -8.05
N TYR A 442 -11.24 10.80 -7.72
CA TYR A 442 -12.40 10.05 -7.27
C TYR A 442 -13.71 10.73 -7.66
N CYS A 443 -14.75 9.91 -7.82
CA CYS A 443 -16.10 10.38 -8.09
C CYS A 443 -17.16 9.43 -7.49
N ARG A 444 -18.33 9.98 -7.20
CA ARG A 444 -19.47 9.22 -6.67
C ARG A 444 -20.13 8.40 -7.79
N ILE A 445 -20.61 7.21 -7.45
CA ILE A 445 -21.28 6.29 -8.39
C ILE A 445 -22.60 5.77 -7.78
N PRO A 446 -23.54 5.23 -8.59
CA PRO A 446 -24.81 4.69 -8.10
C PRO A 446 -24.66 3.55 -7.09
N ASN A 447 -25.61 3.47 -6.15
CA ASN A 447 -25.66 2.45 -5.09
C ASN A 447 -26.35 1.12 -5.52
N ASP A 448 -26.94 1.07 -6.71
CA ASP A 448 -27.79 -0.03 -7.20
C ASP A 448 -27.05 -1.29 -7.68
N GLY A 449 -25.71 -1.24 -7.77
CA GLY A 449 -24.87 -2.41 -8.03
C GLY A 449 -24.87 -2.93 -9.48
N ASN A 450 -25.57 -2.29 -10.43
CA ASN A 450 -25.64 -2.78 -11.80
C ASN A 450 -24.51 -2.24 -12.70
N TRP A 451 -23.35 -2.92 -12.65
CA TRP A 451 -22.21 -2.64 -13.53
C TRP A 451 -22.52 -2.78 -15.02
N LYS A 452 -23.60 -3.49 -15.39
CA LYS A 452 -24.00 -3.67 -16.79
C LYS A 452 -24.60 -2.40 -17.40
N ASP A 453 -25.14 -1.51 -16.57
CA ASP A 453 -25.70 -0.22 -16.98
C ASP A 453 -24.69 0.94 -16.82
N VAL A 454 -23.66 0.74 -15.98
CA VAL A 454 -22.43 1.55 -16.03
C VAL A 454 -21.60 1.06 -17.20
N VAL A 455 -21.97 1.50 -18.41
CA VAL A 455 -21.31 1.06 -19.64
C VAL A 455 -19.83 1.42 -19.58
N VAL A 456 -19.03 0.37 -19.57
CA VAL A 456 -17.63 0.36 -19.95
C VAL A 456 -17.60 0.62 -21.47
N GLY A 457 -17.58 1.91 -21.85
CA GLY A 457 -17.76 2.36 -23.23
C GLY A 457 -18.41 3.74 -23.33
N SER A 458 -18.29 4.37 -24.50
CA SER A 458 -18.38 5.82 -24.78
C SER A 458 -19.29 6.67 -23.89
N ILE A 459 -18.73 7.74 -23.31
CA ILE A 459 -19.49 8.92 -22.88
C ILE A 459 -20.20 9.49 -24.13
N PRO A 460 -21.54 9.69 -24.12
CA PRO A 460 -22.23 10.34 -25.22
C PRO A 460 -21.79 11.80 -25.32
N GLY A 461 -20.98 12.12 -26.34
CA GLY A 461 -20.61 13.50 -26.68
C GLY A 461 -19.77 14.21 -25.62
N LEU A 462 -19.44 15.48 -25.87
CA LEU A 462 -18.80 16.39 -24.92
C LEU A 462 -19.36 16.14 -23.50
N LEU A 463 -18.51 16.21 -22.46
CA LEU A 463 -18.97 16.42 -21.08
C LEU A 463 -19.95 17.58 -21.09
N ALA A 464 -21.25 17.31 -21.24
CA ALA A 464 -22.26 18.36 -21.29
C ALA A 464 -22.39 19.04 -19.91
N GLY A 465 -21.74 18.47 -18.88
CA GLY A 465 -21.59 19.02 -17.53
C GLY A 465 -20.15 19.28 -17.05
N GLY A 466 -19.14 19.31 -17.93
CA GLY A 466 -17.76 19.66 -17.54
C GLY A 466 -17.09 18.75 -16.48
N ASP A 467 -15.99 19.24 -15.89
CA ASP A 467 -15.21 18.60 -14.79
C ASP A 467 -15.95 18.63 -13.44
N GLU A 468 -17.21 19.08 -13.39
CA GLU A 468 -17.91 19.53 -12.18
C GLU A 468 -18.17 18.43 -11.13
N GLY A 469 -17.96 17.16 -11.47
CA GLY A 469 -18.10 16.03 -10.54
C GLY A 469 -16.79 15.31 -10.18
N MET A 470 -15.66 15.68 -10.79
CA MET A 470 -14.37 15.02 -10.54
C MET A 470 -13.68 15.67 -9.35
N ALA A 471 -13.39 14.89 -8.31
CA ALA A 471 -12.71 15.38 -7.13
C ALA A 471 -11.30 14.82 -6.97
N ARG A 472 -10.51 15.55 -6.18
CA ARG A 472 -9.07 15.35 -6.00
C ARG A 472 -8.73 15.28 -4.52
N LEU A 473 -7.93 14.29 -4.15
CA LEU A 473 -7.45 14.16 -2.78
C LEU A 473 -6.66 15.39 -2.32
N THR A 474 -5.85 16.01 -3.18
CA THR A 474 -5.11 17.22 -2.79
C THR A 474 -6.02 18.39 -2.37
N THR A 475 -7.26 18.46 -2.87
CA THR A 475 -8.25 19.45 -2.41
C THR A 475 -8.68 19.14 -0.98
N LEU A 476 -9.04 17.88 -0.71
CA LEU A 476 -9.46 17.45 0.63
C LEU A 476 -8.36 17.61 1.68
N LEU A 477 -7.09 17.37 1.33
CA LEU A 477 -5.95 17.49 2.25
C LEU A 477 -5.64 18.95 2.62
N LYS A 478 -6.18 19.95 1.91
CA LYS A 478 -6.08 21.36 2.32
C LYS A 478 -7.10 21.75 3.39
N GLU A 479 -8.16 20.97 3.54
CA GLU A 479 -9.26 21.23 4.47
C GLU A 479 -8.99 20.68 5.88
N GLY A 480 -8.00 19.79 6.02
CA GLY A 480 -7.57 19.26 7.31
C GLY A 480 -6.54 18.14 7.16
N ASP A 481 -5.84 17.85 8.26
CA ASP A 481 -4.91 16.73 8.32
C ASP A 481 -5.66 15.37 8.26
N VAL A 482 -4.96 14.34 7.82
CA VAL A 482 -5.47 12.95 7.79
C VAL A 482 -5.60 12.42 9.21
N ASP A 483 -4.63 12.78 10.05
CA ASP A 483 -4.48 12.27 11.41
C ASP A 483 -5.16 13.16 12.46
N GLU A 484 -5.38 14.44 12.16
CA GLU A 484 -6.06 15.36 13.07
C GLU A 484 -7.58 15.32 12.86
N PRO A 485 -8.38 15.36 13.95
CA PRO A 485 -9.81 15.58 13.81
C PRO A 485 -10.06 16.95 13.17
N PRO A 486 -11.08 17.11 12.30
CA PRO A 486 -11.41 18.40 11.73
C PRO A 486 -11.74 19.40 12.86
N PRO A 487 -11.56 20.72 12.63
CA PRO A 487 -11.97 21.72 13.59
C PRO A 487 -13.45 21.52 13.96
N VAL A 488 -13.75 21.41 15.25
CA VAL A 488 -15.12 21.23 15.77
C VAL A 488 -15.90 22.52 15.49
N LEU A 489 -16.54 22.58 14.33
CA LEU A 489 -17.56 23.58 14.04
C LEU A 489 -18.88 23.05 14.60
N GLY A 490 -19.55 23.84 15.44
CA GLY A 490 -20.77 23.46 16.16
C GLY A 490 -22.02 23.26 15.28
N GLY A 491 -21.91 22.42 14.25
CA GLY A 491 -22.98 22.01 13.34
C GLY A 491 -23.38 20.53 13.50
N ALA A 492 -24.30 20.08 12.66
CA ALA A 492 -24.68 18.67 12.56
C ALA A 492 -23.47 17.80 12.18
N PRO A 493 -23.43 16.51 12.58
CA PRO A 493 -22.37 15.61 12.16
C PRO A 493 -22.34 15.49 10.63
N GLU A 494 -21.16 15.69 10.05
CA GLU A 494 -20.91 15.62 8.62
C GLU A 494 -21.09 14.18 8.12
N SER A 495 -21.95 13.98 7.12
CA SER A 495 -22.25 12.68 6.50
C SER A 495 -21.47 12.47 5.21
N ALA A 496 -21.41 11.23 4.71
CA ALA A 496 -20.85 10.93 3.39
C ALA A 496 -21.48 11.73 2.25
N GLU A 497 -22.76 12.10 2.33
CA GLU A 497 -23.43 12.90 1.31
C GLU A 497 -22.96 14.36 1.31
N ASP A 498 -22.51 14.87 2.45
CA ASP A 498 -22.02 16.24 2.59
C ASP A 498 -20.61 16.41 2.02
N VAL A 499 -19.80 15.34 2.00
CA VAL A 499 -18.37 15.38 1.63
C VAL A 499 -18.05 14.81 0.26
N LEU A 500 -18.93 13.96 -0.28
CA LEU A 500 -18.75 13.38 -1.60
C LEU A 500 -19.19 14.37 -2.68
N PRO A 501 -18.60 14.30 -3.89
CA PRO A 501 -19.06 15.09 -5.02
C PRO A 501 -20.57 14.90 -5.25
N GLY A 502 -21.29 16.01 -5.43
CA GLY A 502 -22.74 15.99 -5.62
C GLY A 502 -23.20 15.34 -6.92
N VAL A 503 -22.32 15.31 -7.94
CA VAL A 503 -22.58 14.64 -9.21
C VAL A 503 -22.33 13.14 -9.06
N VAL A 504 -23.32 12.34 -9.44
CA VAL A 504 -23.23 10.87 -9.52
C VAL A 504 -22.96 10.48 -10.97
N TYR A 505 -21.89 9.73 -11.23
CA TYR A 505 -21.53 9.31 -12.57
C TYR A 505 -22.13 7.96 -12.95
N GLU A 506 -22.89 7.94 -14.04
CA GLU A 506 -23.56 6.78 -14.62
C GLU A 506 -22.90 6.43 -15.98
N GLY A 507 -21.76 5.73 -15.95
CA GLY A 507 -21.07 5.22 -17.17
C GLY A 507 -19.70 5.83 -17.51
N GLY A 508 -18.93 5.15 -18.37
CA GLY A 508 -17.70 5.70 -18.99
C GLY A 508 -16.47 5.88 -18.08
N LEU A 509 -16.42 5.21 -16.93
CA LEU A 509 -15.41 5.47 -15.90
C LEU A 509 -14.03 4.87 -16.23
N LEU A 510 -13.98 3.66 -16.80
CA LEU A 510 -12.75 2.83 -16.88
C LEU A 510 -12.43 2.19 -18.24
N GLY A 511 -13.24 2.42 -19.27
CA GLY A 511 -12.97 1.93 -20.62
C GLY A 511 -13.18 0.44 -20.88
N GLU A 512 -13.24 0.02 -22.16
CA GLU A 512 -13.61 -1.34 -22.64
C GLU A 512 -12.73 -2.48 -22.06
N GLU A 513 -13.34 -3.52 -21.49
CA GLU A 513 -12.65 -4.79 -21.17
C GLU A 513 -12.47 -5.59 -22.46
N VAL A 514 -11.22 -5.65 -22.97
CA VAL A 514 -10.89 -6.59 -24.04
C VAL A 514 -10.80 -7.98 -23.42
N GLU A 515 -11.77 -8.86 -23.70
CA GLU A 515 -11.66 -10.26 -23.29
C GLU A 515 -10.38 -10.88 -23.91
N PRO A 516 -9.64 -11.71 -23.16
CA PRO A 516 -8.52 -12.44 -23.74
C PRO A 516 -9.06 -13.33 -24.86
N ALA A 517 -8.48 -13.18 -26.06
CA ALA A 517 -8.82 -14.02 -27.20
C ALA A 517 -8.77 -15.49 -26.78
N GLU A 518 -9.91 -16.18 -26.85
CA GLU A 518 -9.98 -17.62 -26.63
C GLU A 518 -8.99 -18.31 -27.59
N SER A 519 -8.05 -19.04 -27.01
CA SER A 519 -7.01 -19.81 -27.70
C SER A 519 -7.56 -21.06 -28.35
#